data_AF-A0A0F7IGR8-F1
#
_entry.id   AF-A0A0F7IGR8-F1
#
_cell.length_a   1.000
_cell.length_b   1.000
_cell.length_c   1.000
_cell.angle_alpha   90.00
_cell.angle_beta   90.00
_cell.angle_gamma   90.00
#
_symmetry.space_group_name_H-M   'P 1'
#
loop_
_entity.id
_entity.type
_entity.pdbx_description
1 polymer ?
#
loop_
_entity_poly.entity_id
_entity_poly.type
_entity_poly.pdbx_seq_one_letter_code
_entity_poly.pdbx_strand_id
1 'polypeptide(L)'
;MRRVLMLIIAMCLLIGTSSALSYKDKPYFTAYIAQSNHIDAGKESTVMVVLQNSARLWKQSYDSMEEYNLISKNPEMLTTAYNVSVRFESNGLKVKTPEMFFPAVPAFQPLQIPVVLDARNVKPGEYVLTLNISYEAVDDVSIESKTSITPFPAQEIYYYNLSISPTFPVSKEKVLENMTQYYMEYLKFTYTEEEQRIDLKVVVERPDVLLNVTDVSSDLIAGGKGRITLTVKNDGQSVAENLFLILTAPSGFSVEGVQQVDVEEYTKALQNLASQNPQLSMLGLDSLKLNLPPQLQAILSQGSVYIGELEPGQSVNVSFTVDVSADEGGYYPFQIQGIYSLNGEVKQTPSRAFGVPVKDRPEILVERVNSSVHAGSKGDVEVTIKADQVLHSLRAKLEVKPPLTALAEEYFAGDVDKAVLKFKVKASGDAEDTVYPAKLTIYYDINGKEVEESFDVGVKVGKKTRFEIIGKGEIPAGEERIVTVKIKNLGDVAIRDATARITVVDPFSTTDDSSYIGELGPGEEKDVSFKIKADKDATPKSYALNLEVKYRDFNGEWVISDPVKLPIDVTESRKVIPSAGVVLAAVSILLAAYWMRR
;
A
#
# COMPACT_ATOMS: atom_id res chain seq x y z
N MET A 1 11.67 -105.07 -41.92
CA MET A 1 10.76 -104.47 -40.92
C MET A 1 11.39 -103.26 -40.22
N ARG A 2 11.81 -102.24 -40.99
CA ARG A 2 12.48 -101.03 -40.46
C ARG A 2 11.90 -99.72 -41.04
N ARG A 3 10.77 -99.83 -41.75
CA ARG A 3 10.03 -98.70 -42.37
C ARG A 3 8.61 -98.49 -41.80
N VAL A 4 8.15 -99.39 -40.92
CA VAL A 4 6.84 -99.24 -40.22
C VAL A 4 7.02 -98.58 -38.84
N LEU A 5 8.23 -98.61 -38.27
CA LEU A 5 8.54 -97.99 -36.96
C LEU A 5 8.86 -96.49 -37.05
N MET A 6 9.22 -95.96 -38.23
CA MET A 6 9.44 -94.52 -38.42
C MET A 6 8.13 -93.72 -38.61
N LEU A 7 7.04 -94.38 -39.03
CA LEU A 7 5.77 -93.71 -39.29
C LEU A 7 4.96 -93.46 -38.01
N ILE A 8 5.21 -94.24 -36.95
CA ILE A 8 4.62 -94.03 -35.62
C ILE A 8 5.41 -92.97 -34.82
N ILE A 9 6.72 -92.81 -35.07
CA ILE A 9 7.53 -91.75 -34.42
C ILE A 9 7.33 -90.39 -35.12
N ALA A 10 7.03 -90.36 -36.42
CA ALA A 10 6.68 -89.12 -37.14
C ALA A 10 5.25 -88.62 -36.84
N MET A 11 4.34 -89.50 -36.38
CA MET A 11 2.96 -89.12 -36.02
C MET A 11 2.82 -88.70 -34.55
N CYS A 12 3.85 -88.88 -33.71
CA CYS A 12 3.93 -88.36 -32.34
C CYS A 12 4.73 -87.05 -32.19
N LEU A 13 5.18 -86.44 -33.30
CA LEU A 13 5.83 -85.12 -33.31
C LEU A 13 4.95 -84.00 -33.90
N LEU A 14 3.66 -84.27 -34.09
CA LEU A 14 2.62 -83.28 -34.36
C LEU A 14 1.67 -83.19 -33.16
N ILE A 15 2.22 -82.99 -31.96
CA ILE A 15 1.46 -82.34 -30.90
C ILE A 15 1.75 -80.85 -31.08
N GLY A 16 1.06 -80.24 -32.03
CA GLY A 16 0.81 -78.81 -31.92
C GLY A 16 0.05 -78.63 -30.62
N THR A 17 0.59 -77.86 -29.68
CA THR A 17 -0.21 -77.22 -28.65
C THR A 17 -1.10 -76.23 -29.37
N SER A 18 -2.22 -76.72 -29.91
CA SER A 18 -3.32 -75.91 -30.39
C SER A 18 -4.39 -75.93 -29.32
N SER A 19 -4.45 -74.85 -28.56
CA SER A 19 -5.61 -74.53 -27.74
C SER A 19 -5.69 -73.02 -27.77
N ALA A 20 -6.68 -72.51 -28.49
CA ALA A 20 -6.79 -71.08 -28.73
C ALA A 20 -8.23 -70.64 -28.49
N LEU A 21 -8.43 -69.84 -27.43
CA LEU A 21 -9.71 -69.21 -27.14
C LEU A 21 -10.07 -68.27 -28.30
N SER A 22 -11.20 -68.52 -28.98
CA SER A 22 -11.69 -67.59 -30.02
C SER A 22 -12.82 -66.72 -29.50
N TYR A 23 -12.52 -65.44 -29.27
CA TYR A 23 -13.52 -64.41 -28.97
C TYR A 23 -13.33 -63.22 -29.93
N LYS A 24 -14.43 -62.59 -30.32
CA LYS A 24 -14.43 -61.57 -31.38
C LYS A 24 -14.30 -60.13 -30.84
N ASP A 25 -14.35 -59.98 -29.52
CA ASP A 25 -14.73 -58.73 -28.90
C ASP A 25 -13.56 -58.09 -28.18
N LYS A 26 -12.64 -57.54 -28.97
CA LYS A 26 -11.43 -56.88 -28.47
C LYS A 26 -11.75 -55.49 -27.88
N PRO A 27 -10.93 -55.00 -26.93
CA PRO A 27 -10.99 -53.62 -26.46
C PRO A 27 -11.03 -52.63 -27.64
N TYR A 28 -11.89 -51.61 -27.54
CA TYR A 28 -11.98 -50.52 -28.54
C TYR A 28 -12.41 -49.24 -27.84
N PHE A 29 -11.71 -48.14 -28.09
CA PHE A 29 -11.95 -46.89 -27.39
C PHE A 29 -12.92 -45.98 -28.13
N THR A 30 -13.74 -45.26 -27.38
CA THR A 30 -14.44 -44.06 -27.85
C THR A 30 -14.05 -42.89 -26.98
N ALA A 31 -14.03 -41.69 -27.54
CA ALA A 31 -13.74 -40.49 -26.78
C ALA A 31 -14.64 -39.33 -27.18
N TYR A 32 -14.88 -38.41 -26.24
CA TYR A 32 -15.57 -37.15 -26.48
C TYR A 32 -15.10 -36.09 -25.49
N ILE A 33 -15.36 -34.81 -25.80
CA ILE A 33 -15.10 -33.71 -24.89
C ILE A 33 -16.34 -33.51 -24.00
N ALA A 34 -16.18 -33.62 -22.69
CA ALA A 34 -17.20 -33.26 -21.72
C ALA A 34 -17.26 -31.74 -21.52
N GLN A 35 -18.44 -31.24 -21.16
CA GLN A 35 -18.73 -29.82 -20.97
C GLN A 35 -18.66 -29.02 -22.28
N SER A 36 -17.63 -28.19 -22.47
CA SER A 36 -17.46 -27.33 -23.63
C SER A 36 -16.22 -27.71 -24.40
N ASN A 37 -16.35 -27.77 -25.73
CA ASN A 37 -15.21 -27.87 -26.65
C ASN A 37 -14.77 -26.50 -27.18
N HIS A 38 -15.30 -25.40 -26.63
CA HIS A 38 -14.92 -24.02 -26.96
C HIS A 38 -13.90 -23.49 -25.95
N ILE A 39 -12.80 -22.91 -26.45
CA ILE A 39 -11.75 -22.28 -25.64
C ILE A 39 -11.46 -20.86 -26.13
N ASP A 40 -11.14 -19.95 -25.22
CA ASP A 40 -10.81 -18.58 -25.59
C ASP A 40 -9.40 -18.48 -26.17
N ALA A 41 -9.27 -17.76 -27.29
CA ALA A 41 -7.98 -17.32 -27.80
C ALA A 41 -7.26 -16.43 -26.78
N GLY A 42 -5.93 -16.50 -26.74
CA GLY A 42 -5.10 -15.63 -25.89
C GLY A 42 -4.83 -16.16 -24.48
N LYS A 43 -5.33 -17.35 -24.10
CA LYS A 43 -5.07 -17.97 -22.80
C LYS A 43 -4.80 -19.47 -22.88
N GLU A 44 -4.34 -20.05 -21.79
CA GLU A 44 -4.30 -21.50 -21.59
C GLU A 44 -5.66 -21.97 -21.08
N SER A 45 -6.16 -23.07 -21.62
CA SER A 45 -7.47 -23.63 -21.25
C SER A 45 -7.37 -25.15 -21.08
N THR A 46 -8.19 -25.70 -20.21
CA THR A 46 -8.27 -27.15 -19.97
C THR A 46 -9.56 -27.68 -20.54
N VAL A 47 -9.47 -28.74 -21.35
CA VAL A 47 -10.61 -29.45 -21.91
C VAL A 47 -10.69 -30.83 -21.27
N MET A 48 -11.87 -31.25 -20.84
CA MET A 48 -12.08 -32.56 -20.21
C MET A 48 -12.40 -33.61 -21.27
N VAL A 49 -11.45 -34.46 -21.60
CA VAL A 49 -11.65 -35.57 -22.54
C VAL A 49 -12.09 -36.80 -21.77
N VAL A 50 -13.23 -37.38 -22.15
CA VAL A 50 -13.71 -38.64 -21.62
C VAL A 50 -13.30 -39.75 -22.58
N LEU A 51 -12.51 -40.70 -22.11
CA LEU A 51 -12.06 -41.87 -22.86
C LEU A 51 -12.72 -43.13 -22.29
N GLN A 52 -13.38 -43.93 -23.13
CA GLN A 52 -14.11 -45.12 -22.68
C GLN A 52 -13.79 -46.33 -23.54
N ASN A 53 -13.30 -47.40 -22.90
CA ASN A 53 -13.26 -48.72 -23.53
C ASN A 53 -14.70 -49.23 -23.71
N SER A 54 -15.15 -49.32 -24.95
CA SER A 54 -16.53 -49.61 -25.35
C SER A 54 -16.73 -51.06 -25.77
N ALA A 55 -15.75 -51.93 -25.50
CA ALA A 55 -15.85 -53.36 -25.78
C ALA A 55 -17.04 -53.98 -25.04
N ARG A 56 -17.82 -54.79 -25.76
CA ARG A 56 -18.92 -55.58 -25.21
C ARG A 56 -18.56 -57.04 -25.41
N LEU A 57 -18.85 -57.91 -24.46
CA LEU A 57 -18.57 -59.33 -24.59
C LEU A 57 -19.86 -60.06 -25.03
N TRP A 58 -20.04 -60.27 -26.33
CA TRP A 58 -21.24 -60.83 -26.97
C TRP A 58 -21.13 -62.33 -27.21
N LYS A 59 -19.93 -62.85 -27.53
CA LYS A 59 -19.77 -64.28 -27.87
C LYS A 59 -18.43 -64.83 -27.37
N GLN A 60 -18.51 -65.92 -26.60
CA GLN A 60 -17.36 -66.68 -26.12
C GLN A 60 -17.51 -68.13 -26.58
N SER A 61 -16.44 -68.70 -27.11
CA SER A 61 -16.32 -70.14 -27.36
C SER A 61 -15.15 -70.64 -26.54
N TYR A 62 -15.36 -71.71 -25.79
CA TYR A 62 -14.34 -72.35 -24.94
C TYR A 62 -13.98 -73.69 -25.55
N ASP A 63 -12.69 -74.02 -25.56
CA ASP A 63 -12.21 -75.29 -26.11
C ASP A 63 -12.30 -76.42 -25.06
N SER A 64 -12.29 -76.10 -23.76
CA SER A 64 -12.46 -77.10 -22.68
C SER A 64 -13.33 -76.62 -21.50
N MET A 65 -13.83 -77.59 -20.71
CA MET A 65 -14.58 -77.30 -19.48
C MET A 65 -13.71 -76.68 -18.39
N GLU A 66 -12.40 -76.99 -18.37
CA GLU A 66 -11.41 -76.42 -17.46
C GLU A 66 -11.17 -74.95 -17.77
N GLU A 67 -11.01 -74.63 -19.07
CA GLU A 67 -10.87 -73.27 -19.58
C GLU A 67 -12.13 -72.43 -19.27
N TYR A 68 -13.31 -73.00 -19.50
CA TYR A 68 -14.57 -72.39 -19.11
C TYR A 68 -14.60 -72.06 -17.62
N ASN A 69 -14.27 -73.02 -16.74
CA ASN A 69 -14.30 -72.84 -15.30
C ASN A 69 -13.31 -71.79 -14.77
N LEU A 70 -12.20 -71.58 -15.46
CA LEU A 70 -11.18 -70.58 -15.09
C LEU A 70 -11.56 -69.18 -15.60
N ILE A 71 -11.94 -69.05 -16.87
CA ILE A 71 -12.19 -67.76 -17.52
C ILE A 71 -13.58 -67.21 -17.16
N SER A 72 -14.61 -68.05 -17.01
CA SER A 72 -15.97 -67.61 -16.64
C SER A 72 -16.06 -66.93 -15.27
N LYS A 73 -15.07 -67.12 -14.40
CA LYS A 73 -14.99 -66.43 -13.09
C LYS A 73 -14.67 -64.95 -13.22
N ASN A 74 -13.97 -64.54 -14.27
CA ASN A 74 -13.65 -63.14 -14.54
C ASN A 74 -13.52 -62.87 -16.05
N PRO A 75 -14.62 -62.96 -16.82
CA PRO A 75 -14.57 -62.84 -18.27
C PRO A 75 -14.21 -61.42 -18.76
N GLU A 76 -14.32 -60.41 -17.90
CA GLU A 76 -14.01 -59.01 -18.21
C GLU A 76 -12.52 -58.78 -18.53
N MET A 77 -11.64 -59.69 -18.09
CA MET A 77 -10.21 -59.65 -18.41
C MET A 77 -9.96 -59.68 -19.93
N LEU A 78 -10.83 -60.35 -20.70
CA LEU A 78 -10.70 -60.48 -22.16
C LEU A 78 -11.02 -59.17 -22.89
N THR A 79 -11.85 -58.33 -22.29
CA THR A 79 -12.26 -57.02 -22.83
C THR A 79 -11.46 -55.86 -22.24
N THR A 80 -10.60 -56.13 -21.26
CA THR A 80 -9.76 -55.12 -20.62
C THR A 80 -8.58 -54.78 -21.54
N ALA A 81 -8.34 -53.48 -21.76
CA ALA A 81 -7.15 -53.02 -22.46
C ALA A 81 -6.00 -52.88 -21.45
N TYR A 82 -4.84 -53.47 -21.72
CA TYR A 82 -3.66 -53.43 -20.85
C TYR A 82 -2.62 -52.46 -21.39
N ASN A 83 -1.75 -51.95 -20.50
CA ASN A 83 -0.64 -51.06 -20.86
C ASN A 83 -1.06 -49.90 -21.78
N VAL A 84 -2.19 -49.27 -21.48
CA VAL A 84 -2.77 -48.24 -22.33
C VAL A 84 -1.95 -46.97 -22.22
N SER A 85 -1.38 -46.49 -23.33
CA SER A 85 -0.78 -45.15 -23.43
C SER A 85 -1.67 -44.24 -24.26
N VAL A 86 -1.80 -42.98 -23.83
CA VAL A 86 -2.60 -41.96 -24.51
C VAL A 86 -1.75 -40.72 -24.71
N ARG A 87 -1.48 -40.37 -25.96
CA ARG A 87 -0.80 -39.16 -26.37
C ARG A 87 -1.75 -38.23 -27.10
N PHE A 88 -1.66 -36.95 -26.81
CA PHE A 88 -2.50 -35.90 -27.39
C PHE A 88 -1.69 -35.02 -28.33
N GLU A 89 -2.19 -34.83 -29.54
CA GLU A 89 -1.60 -33.98 -30.56
C GLU A 89 -2.68 -33.07 -31.15
N SER A 90 -2.31 -31.89 -31.65
CA SER A 90 -3.29 -31.00 -32.27
C SER A 90 -2.70 -30.24 -33.46
N ASN A 91 -3.54 -29.97 -34.46
CA ASN A 91 -3.19 -29.27 -35.70
C ASN A 91 -3.12 -27.74 -35.50
N GLY A 92 -2.19 -27.27 -34.67
CA GLY A 92 -1.93 -25.83 -34.48
C GLY A 92 -2.19 -25.31 -33.08
N LEU A 93 -2.77 -26.12 -32.19
CA LEU A 93 -2.77 -25.87 -30.75
C LEU A 93 -1.59 -26.58 -30.10
N LYS A 94 -0.88 -25.89 -29.21
CA LYS A 94 0.17 -26.51 -28.42
C LYS A 94 -0.47 -27.26 -27.25
N VAL A 95 -0.33 -28.59 -27.25
CA VAL A 95 -0.77 -29.44 -26.14
C VAL A 95 0.32 -29.51 -25.09
N LYS A 96 -0.03 -29.23 -23.83
CA LYS A 96 0.91 -29.27 -22.69
C LYS A 96 0.78 -30.52 -21.83
N THR A 97 -0.33 -31.25 -21.95
CA THR A 97 -0.52 -32.51 -21.21
C THR A 97 0.47 -33.56 -21.75
N PRO A 98 1.30 -34.17 -20.88
CA PRO A 98 2.20 -35.24 -21.29
C PRO A 98 1.43 -36.51 -21.66
N GLU A 99 2.13 -37.45 -22.29
CA GLU A 99 1.59 -38.80 -22.50
C GLU A 99 1.25 -39.46 -21.16
N MET A 100 0.10 -40.12 -21.11
CA MET A 100 -0.40 -40.75 -19.90
C MET A 100 -0.47 -42.26 -20.07
N PHE A 101 -0.23 -42.98 -18.98
CA PHE A 101 -0.18 -44.44 -18.95
C PHE A 101 -1.17 -44.99 -17.95
N PHE A 102 -1.95 -45.98 -18.37
CA PHE A 102 -2.91 -46.70 -17.55
C PHE A 102 -2.60 -48.19 -17.60
N PRO A 103 -2.32 -48.84 -16.45
CA PRO A 103 -1.96 -50.27 -16.43
C PRO A 103 -3.05 -51.18 -17.02
N ALA A 104 -4.31 -50.85 -16.77
CA ALA A 104 -5.46 -51.56 -17.30
C ALA A 104 -6.69 -50.63 -17.38
N VAL A 105 -7.46 -50.71 -18.46
CA VAL A 105 -8.71 -49.96 -18.65
C VAL A 105 -9.84 -50.96 -18.95
N PRO A 106 -10.65 -51.31 -17.94
CA PRO A 106 -11.78 -52.22 -18.11
C PRO A 106 -12.84 -51.65 -19.04
N ALA A 107 -13.64 -52.54 -19.63
CA ALA A 107 -14.78 -52.14 -20.44
C ALA A 107 -15.80 -51.33 -19.63
N PHE A 108 -16.44 -50.36 -20.28
CA PHE A 108 -17.46 -49.47 -19.71
C PHE A 108 -17.04 -48.61 -18.52
N GLN A 109 -15.75 -48.47 -18.24
CA GLN A 109 -15.23 -47.56 -17.23
C GLN A 109 -14.64 -46.29 -17.88
N PRO A 110 -15.38 -45.17 -17.91
CA PRO A 110 -14.89 -43.94 -18.53
C PRO A 110 -13.79 -43.28 -17.70
N LEU A 111 -12.71 -42.89 -18.36
CA LEU A 111 -11.60 -42.12 -17.81
C LEU A 111 -11.80 -40.64 -18.15
N GLN A 112 -11.76 -39.77 -17.15
CA GLN A 112 -11.79 -38.32 -17.34
C GLN A 112 -10.38 -37.76 -17.34
N ILE A 113 -9.98 -37.18 -18.47
CA ILE A 113 -8.63 -36.73 -18.73
C ILE A 113 -8.63 -35.21 -18.92
N PRO A 114 -8.02 -34.44 -18.00
CA PRO A 114 -7.83 -33.00 -18.20
C PRO A 114 -6.70 -32.75 -19.22
N VAL A 115 -7.04 -32.22 -20.40
CA VAL A 115 -6.08 -31.85 -21.45
C VAL A 115 -5.86 -30.35 -21.45
N VAL A 116 -4.62 -29.91 -21.21
CA VAL A 116 -4.23 -28.50 -21.18
C VAL A 116 -3.75 -28.07 -22.58
N LEU A 117 -4.43 -27.06 -23.14
CA LEU A 117 -4.19 -26.50 -24.46
C LEU A 117 -3.74 -25.03 -24.34
N ASP A 118 -2.71 -24.62 -25.09
CA ASP A 118 -2.20 -23.25 -25.11
C ASP A 118 -2.64 -22.53 -26.40
N ALA A 119 -3.56 -21.58 -26.26
CA ALA A 119 -4.13 -20.80 -27.36
C ALA A 119 -3.63 -19.34 -27.41
N ARG A 120 -2.50 -19.01 -26.74
CA ARG A 120 -2.02 -17.61 -26.62
C ARG A 120 -1.70 -16.92 -27.95
N ASN A 121 -1.24 -17.66 -28.95
CA ASN A 121 -0.84 -17.14 -30.27
C ASN A 121 -1.57 -17.85 -31.42
N VAL A 122 -2.80 -18.31 -31.18
CA VAL A 122 -3.55 -19.14 -32.11
C VAL A 122 -4.73 -18.35 -32.68
N LYS A 123 -4.95 -18.46 -33.99
CA LYS A 123 -6.06 -17.75 -34.65
C LYS A 123 -7.40 -18.40 -34.24
N PRO A 124 -8.47 -17.63 -34.10
CA PRO A 124 -9.80 -18.21 -33.92
C PRO A 124 -10.15 -19.13 -35.10
N GLY A 125 -10.81 -20.24 -34.81
CA GLY A 125 -11.14 -21.26 -35.78
C GLY A 125 -11.32 -22.65 -35.17
N GLU A 126 -11.54 -23.63 -36.02
CA GLU A 126 -11.72 -25.02 -35.63
C GLU A 126 -10.38 -25.78 -35.69
N TYR A 127 -10.09 -26.50 -34.62
CA TYR A 127 -8.89 -27.30 -34.46
C TYR A 127 -9.29 -28.74 -34.12
N VAL A 128 -8.41 -29.67 -34.47
CA VAL A 128 -8.54 -31.10 -34.20
C VAL A 128 -7.54 -31.46 -33.12
N LEU A 129 -8.04 -32.08 -32.06
CA LEU A 129 -7.27 -32.73 -31.01
C LEU A 129 -7.30 -34.24 -31.30
N THR A 130 -6.17 -34.77 -31.74
CA THR A 130 -5.98 -36.18 -32.05
C THR A 130 -5.47 -36.91 -30.81
N LEU A 131 -6.17 -37.97 -30.43
CA LEU A 131 -5.77 -38.92 -29.40
C LEU A 131 -5.12 -40.12 -30.09
N ASN A 132 -3.83 -40.30 -29.86
CA ASN A 132 -3.10 -41.50 -30.25
C ASN A 132 -3.08 -42.45 -29.05
N ILE A 133 -3.79 -43.56 -29.16
CA ILE A 133 -3.96 -44.56 -28.09
C ILE A 133 -3.23 -45.84 -28.51
N SER A 134 -2.31 -46.31 -27.68
CA SER A 134 -1.66 -47.60 -27.84
C SER A 134 -2.06 -48.50 -26.68
N TYR A 135 -2.41 -49.76 -26.93
CA TYR A 135 -2.80 -50.68 -25.88
C TYR A 135 -2.55 -52.14 -26.26
N GLU A 136 -2.45 -52.99 -25.26
CA GLU A 136 -2.38 -54.44 -25.41
C GLU A 136 -3.78 -55.05 -25.24
N ALA A 137 -4.25 -55.73 -26.27
CA ALA A 137 -5.43 -56.57 -26.20
C ALA A 137 -5.00 -58.02 -25.94
N VAL A 138 -5.74 -58.74 -25.10
CA VAL A 138 -5.59 -60.19 -25.04
C VAL A 138 -5.95 -60.75 -26.44
N ASP A 139 -5.08 -61.59 -26.97
CA ASP A 139 -5.28 -62.25 -28.27
C ASP A 139 -5.59 -63.72 -28.08
N ASP A 140 -4.91 -64.36 -27.13
CA ASP A 140 -5.08 -65.76 -26.81
C ASP A 140 -4.88 -66.05 -25.31
N VAL A 141 -5.58 -67.06 -24.80
CA VAL A 141 -5.45 -67.54 -23.42
C VAL A 141 -5.20 -69.05 -23.45
N SER A 142 -4.06 -69.47 -22.92
CA SER A 142 -3.68 -70.89 -22.84
C SER A 142 -3.47 -71.33 -21.39
N ILE A 143 -3.73 -72.61 -21.11
CA ILE A 143 -3.48 -73.21 -19.79
C ILE A 143 -2.12 -73.90 -19.82
N GLU A 144 -1.17 -73.45 -18.99
CA GLU A 144 0.10 -74.13 -18.79
C GLU A 144 0.13 -74.83 -17.42
N SER A 145 0.66 -76.05 -17.39
CA SER A 145 0.97 -76.79 -16.16
C SER A 145 2.48 -76.94 -16.01
N LYS A 146 3.03 -76.57 -14.85
CA LYS A 146 4.45 -76.77 -14.54
C LYS A 146 4.61 -78.10 -13.81
N THR A 147 5.32 -79.06 -14.41
CA THR A 147 5.62 -80.36 -13.78
C THR A 147 6.83 -80.23 -12.85
N SER A 148 6.64 -80.50 -11.56
CA SER A 148 7.72 -80.78 -10.61
C SER A 148 7.43 -82.09 -9.90
N ILE A 149 8.19 -83.15 -10.23
CA ILE A 149 8.07 -84.47 -9.60
C ILE A 149 9.17 -84.59 -8.54
N THR A 150 8.80 -84.57 -7.26
CA THR A 150 9.64 -85.13 -6.19
C THR A 150 8.79 -86.12 -5.40
N PRO A 151 9.02 -87.45 -5.53
CA PRO A 151 8.33 -88.41 -4.70
C PRO A 151 8.89 -88.34 -3.27
N PHE A 152 8.02 -88.15 -2.27
CA PHE A 152 8.35 -88.42 -0.88
C PHE A 152 8.21 -89.93 -0.58
N PRO A 153 9.00 -90.50 0.35
CA PRO A 153 8.84 -91.91 0.71
C PRO A 153 7.47 -92.16 1.36
N ALA A 154 6.82 -93.27 0.99
CA ALA A 154 5.55 -93.70 1.55
C ALA A 154 5.63 -93.90 3.08
N GLN A 155 4.66 -93.38 3.83
CA GLN A 155 4.51 -93.71 5.25
C GLN A 155 3.76 -95.04 5.39
N GLU A 156 4.28 -95.94 6.22
CA GLU A 156 3.59 -97.18 6.57
C GLU A 156 2.58 -96.90 7.69
N ILE A 157 1.28 -97.05 7.41
CA ILE A 157 0.22 -96.95 8.41
C ILE A 157 -0.26 -98.37 8.75
N TYR A 158 -0.28 -98.71 10.03
CA TYR A 158 -0.79 -99.98 10.55
C TYR A 158 -2.13 -99.74 11.27
N TYR A 159 -3.19 -100.42 10.85
CA TYR A 159 -4.46 -100.42 11.57
C TYR A 159 -4.55 -101.61 12.53
N TYR A 160 -5.06 -101.37 13.74
CA TYR A 160 -5.37 -102.43 14.71
C TYR A 160 -6.89 -102.60 14.77
N ASN A 161 -7.43 -103.70 14.25
CA ASN A 161 -8.82 -104.05 14.50
C ASN A 161 -8.94 -104.74 15.86
N LEU A 162 -9.34 -103.99 16.88
CA LEU A 162 -9.68 -104.52 18.20
C LEU A 162 -11.10 -105.11 18.17
N SER A 163 -11.21 -106.38 17.81
CA SER A 163 -12.44 -107.15 18.08
C SER A 163 -12.45 -107.57 19.55
N ILE A 164 -13.45 -107.11 20.31
CA ILE A 164 -13.65 -107.46 21.73
C ILE A 164 -14.08 -108.93 21.83
N SER A 165 -13.12 -109.87 21.96
CA SER A 165 -13.33 -111.20 22.56
C SER A 165 -12.00 -111.89 22.90
N PRO A 166 -11.90 -112.62 24.02
CA PRO A 166 -10.64 -112.87 24.71
C PRO A 166 -9.88 -114.14 24.28
N THR A 167 -9.80 -114.49 22.99
CA THR A 167 -9.12 -115.76 22.59
C THR A 167 -8.60 -115.90 21.14
N PHE A 168 -8.24 -114.86 20.38
CA PHE A 168 -7.52 -115.04 19.09
C PHE A 168 -6.55 -113.87 18.74
N PRO A 169 -5.48 -114.11 17.94
CA PRO A 169 -4.45 -113.10 17.63
C PRO A 169 -4.95 -111.99 16.68
N VAL A 170 -4.48 -110.77 16.94
CA VAL A 170 -4.76 -109.55 16.14
C VAL A 170 -4.14 -109.68 14.75
N SER A 171 -4.94 -109.53 13.67
CA SER A 171 -4.42 -109.41 12.31
C SER A 171 -3.92 -107.99 12.03
N LYS A 172 -2.78 -107.88 11.34
CA LYS A 172 -2.21 -106.60 10.86
C LYS A 172 -2.42 -106.51 9.36
N GLU A 173 -3.02 -105.44 8.89
CA GLU A 173 -3.07 -105.11 7.46
C GLU A 173 -2.08 -103.97 7.18
N LYS A 174 -1.20 -104.16 6.18
CA LYS A 174 -0.23 -103.15 5.75
C LYS A 174 -0.81 -102.43 4.54
N VAL A 175 -1.07 -101.14 4.65
CA VAL A 175 -1.50 -100.29 3.53
C VAL A 175 -0.35 -99.36 3.16
N LEU A 176 0.02 -99.34 1.86
CA LEU A 176 0.91 -98.33 1.29
C LEU A 176 0.04 -97.24 0.66
N GLU A 177 0.07 -96.03 1.21
CA GLU A 177 -0.66 -94.89 0.64
C GLU A 177 0.32 -93.98 -0.12
N ASN A 178 0.18 -93.91 -1.44
CA ASN A 178 0.92 -92.97 -2.27
C ASN A 178 0.14 -91.66 -2.36
N MET A 179 0.63 -90.60 -1.72
CA MET A 179 0.07 -89.25 -1.85
C MET A 179 0.53 -88.61 -3.17
N THR A 180 -0.41 -88.22 -4.03
CA THR A 180 -0.13 -87.45 -5.26
C THR A 180 -0.35 -85.96 -4.97
N GLN A 181 0.59 -85.10 -5.36
CA GLN A 181 0.52 -83.65 -5.13
C GLN A 181 -0.18 -82.93 -6.30
N TYR A 182 -0.93 -81.88 -5.99
CA TYR A 182 -1.81 -81.15 -6.93
C TYR A 182 -1.05 -80.20 -7.86
N TYR A 183 -1.56 -80.05 -9.09
CA TYR A 183 -1.07 -79.12 -10.11
C TYR A 183 -1.50 -77.68 -9.80
N MET A 184 -0.60 -76.72 -10.00
CA MET A 184 -0.98 -75.30 -10.14
C MET A 184 -1.10 -75.02 -11.63
N GLU A 185 -2.33 -75.06 -12.15
CA GLU A 185 -2.66 -74.57 -13.49
C GLU A 185 -2.64 -73.03 -13.44
N TYR A 186 -1.92 -72.40 -14.37
CA TYR A 186 -1.98 -70.95 -14.54
C TYR A 186 -2.38 -70.60 -15.97
N LEU A 187 -3.15 -69.51 -16.08
CA LEU A 187 -3.51 -68.92 -17.37
C LEU A 187 -2.28 -68.16 -17.90
N LYS A 188 -1.88 -68.47 -19.13
CA LYS A 188 -0.89 -67.74 -19.90
C LYS A 188 -1.62 -66.93 -20.97
N PHE A 189 -1.53 -65.61 -20.84
CA PHE A 189 -2.11 -64.66 -21.79
C PHE A 189 -1.08 -64.28 -22.85
N THR A 190 -1.50 -64.31 -24.11
CA THR A 190 -0.76 -63.71 -25.22
C THR A 190 -1.44 -62.40 -25.57
N TYR A 191 -0.66 -61.34 -25.71
CA TYR A 191 -1.14 -60.00 -26.01
C TYR A 191 -0.76 -59.58 -27.42
N THR A 192 -1.62 -58.79 -28.06
CA THR A 192 -1.32 -58.09 -29.31
C THR A 192 -1.41 -56.59 -29.06
N GLU A 193 -0.42 -55.84 -29.54
CA GLU A 193 -0.44 -54.38 -29.53
C GLU A 193 -1.39 -53.85 -30.60
N GLU A 194 -2.26 -52.93 -30.20
CA GLU A 194 -3.23 -52.26 -31.05
C GLU A 194 -3.05 -50.74 -30.91
N GLU A 195 -3.18 -50.03 -32.03
CA GLU A 195 -3.16 -48.57 -32.06
C GLU A 195 -4.50 -48.03 -32.56
N GLN A 196 -4.98 -46.98 -31.90
CA GLN A 196 -6.21 -46.29 -32.29
C GLN A 196 -5.99 -44.78 -32.32
N ARG A 197 -6.56 -44.13 -33.33
CA ARG A 197 -6.60 -42.67 -33.43
C ARG A 197 -8.03 -42.17 -33.33
N ILE A 198 -8.27 -41.18 -32.47
CA ILE A 198 -9.57 -40.54 -32.30
C ILE A 198 -9.40 -39.02 -32.42
N ASP A 199 -10.11 -38.41 -33.36
CA ASP A 199 -10.07 -36.98 -33.59
C ASP A 199 -11.27 -36.29 -32.91
N LEU A 200 -10.97 -35.31 -32.06
CA LEU A 200 -11.95 -34.49 -31.35
C LEU A 200 -11.87 -33.04 -31.83
N LYS A 201 -13.02 -32.40 -32.03
CA LYS A 201 -13.10 -31.00 -32.48
C LYS A 201 -13.02 -30.03 -31.30
N VAL A 202 -12.05 -29.13 -31.32
CA VAL A 202 -11.88 -28.00 -30.38
C VAL A 202 -12.05 -26.70 -31.14
N VAL A 203 -12.92 -25.80 -30.65
CA VAL A 203 -13.17 -24.50 -31.27
C VAL A 203 -12.44 -23.43 -30.47
N VAL A 204 -11.56 -22.67 -31.12
CA VAL A 204 -10.92 -21.49 -30.51
C VAL A 204 -11.72 -20.26 -30.91
N GLU A 205 -12.34 -19.62 -29.94
CA GLU A 205 -13.15 -18.42 -30.16
C GLU A 205 -12.39 -17.16 -29.76
N ARG A 206 -12.74 -16.01 -30.34
CA ARG A 206 -12.31 -14.76 -29.73
C ARG A 206 -13.15 -14.55 -28.47
N PRO A 207 -12.57 -14.02 -27.40
CA PRO A 207 -13.35 -13.60 -26.25
C PRO A 207 -14.49 -12.67 -26.68
N ASP A 208 -15.69 -12.91 -26.16
CA ASP A 208 -16.91 -12.14 -26.43
C ASP A 208 -16.64 -10.63 -26.30
N VAL A 209 -16.12 -10.20 -25.16
CA VAL A 209 -15.71 -8.82 -24.89
C VAL A 209 -14.27 -8.83 -24.43
N LEU A 210 -13.43 -8.01 -25.07
CA LEU A 210 -12.02 -7.84 -24.71
C LEU A 210 -11.72 -6.35 -24.63
N LEU A 211 -11.43 -5.86 -23.43
CA LEU A 211 -11.14 -4.45 -23.22
C LEU A 211 -9.64 -4.20 -23.27
N ASN A 212 -9.22 -3.29 -24.13
CA ASN A 212 -7.84 -2.83 -24.22
C ASN A 212 -7.77 -1.32 -23.96
N VAL A 213 -6.76 -0.91 -23.21
CA VAL A 213 -6.46 0.51 -22.99
C VAL A 213 -5.52 0.95 -24.10
N THR A 214 -5.99 1.85 -24.96
CA THR A 214 -5.20 2.35 -26.11
C THR A 214 -4.43 3.62 -25.79
N ASP A 215 -4.94 4.43 -24.87
CA ASP A 215 -4.33 5.69 -24.45
C ASP A 215 -4.54 5.92 -22.95
N VAL A 216 -3.53 6.53 -22.32
CA VAL A 216 -3.50 6.82 -20.88
C VAL A 216 -2.97 8.23 -20.67
N SER A 217 -3.81 9.10 -20.12
CA SER A 217 -3.43 10.44 -19.68
C SER A 217 -3.59 10.54 -18.16
N SER A 218 -2.66 11.22 -17.50
CA SER A 218 -2.61 11.35 -16.04
C SER A 218 -2.08 12.72 -15.64
N ASP A 219 -2.72 13.36 -14.68
CA ASP A 219 -2.25 14.57 -14.00
C ASP A 219 -1.81 14.28 -12.55
N LEU A 220 -1.64 12.99 -12.19
CA LEU A 220 -1.30 12.55 -10.85
C LEU A 220 0.07 13.10 -10.42
N ILE A 221 0.13 13.55 -9.17
CA ILE A 221 1.34 14.03 -8.50
C ILE A 221 1.50 13.24 -7.19
N ALA A 222 2.72 12.82 -6.88
CA ALA A 222 3.04 12.11 -5.64
C ALA A 222 2.56 12.87 -4.39
N GLY A 223 1.98 12.13 -3.43
CA GLY A 223 1.40 12.69 -2.20
C GLY A 223 0.06 13.45 -2.35
N GLY A 224 -0.36 13.78 -3.58
CA GLY A 224 -1.53 14.61 -3.87
C GLY A 224 -2.78 13.82 -4.29
N LYS A 225 -3.61 14.48 -5.12
CA LYS A 225 -4.72 13.87 -5.86
C LYS A 225 -4.53 14.08 -7.36
N GLY A 226 -5.36 13.43 -8.17
CA GLY A 226 -5.52 13.77 -9.57
C GLY A 226 -6.51 12.86 -10.28
N ARG A 227 -6.58 13.00 -11.58
CA ARG A 227 -7.41 12.30 -12.52
C ARG A 227 -6.58 11.50 -13.52
N ILE A 228 -6.97 10.24 -13.67
CA ILE A 228 -6.51 9.39 -14.77
C ILE A 228 -7.62 9.37 -15.82
N THR A 229 -7.29 9.64 -17.09
CA THR A 229 -8.20 9.46 -18.22
C THR A 229 -7.68 8.32 -19.11
N LEU A 230 -8.54 7.34 -19.35
CA LEU A 230 -8.26 6.14 -20.14
C LEU A 230 -9.11 6.14 -21.40
N THR A 231 -8.52 5.79 -22.54
CA THR A 231 -9.28 5.38 -23.72
C THR A 231 -9.37 3.87 -23.76
N VAL A 232 -10.56 3.33 -23.54
CA VAL A 232 -10.83 1.89 -23.49
C VAL A 232 -11.55 1.46 -24.76
N LYS A 233 -11.02 0.45 -25.44
CA LYS A 233 -11.56 -0.11 -26.68
C LYS A 233 -12.03 -1.55 -26.47
N ASN A 234 -13.21 -1.89 -26.99
CA ASN A 234 -13.65 -3.28 -27.07
C ASN A 234 -13.07 -3.94 -28.34
N ASP A 235 -12.03 -4.76 -28.21
CA ASP A 235 -11.47 -5.60 -29.28
C ASP A 235 -12.11 -7.00 -29.35
N GLY A 236 -13.16 -7.24 -28.57
CA GLY A 236 -13.98 -8.45 -28.60
C GLY A 236 -14.86 -8.56 -29.84
N GLN A 237 -15.65 -9.63 -29.93
CA GLN A 237 -16.59 -9.87 -31.04
C GLN A 237 -18.04 -9.48 -30.75
N SER A 238 -18.38 -9.33 -29.47
CA SER A 238 -19.73 -9.09 -28.97
C SER A 238 -19.82 -7.69 -28.35
N VAL A 239 -21.03 -7.13 -28.35
CA VAL A 239 -21.34 -5.87 -27.67
C VAL A 239 -21.28 -6.11 -26.16
N ALA A 240 -20.59 -5.24 -25.44
CA ALA A 240 -20.61 -5.25 -23.98
C ALA A 240 -21.82 -4.42 -23.51
N GLU A 241 -22.93 -5.08 -23.18
CA GLU A 241 -24.12 -4.38 -22.66
C GLU A 241 -23.97 -4.11 -21.15
N ASN A 242 -24.49 -2.97 -20.69
CA ASN A 242 -24.44 -2.56 -19.28
C ASN A 242 -23.02 -2.66 -18.67
N LEU A 243 -22.01 -2.22 -19.42
CA LEU A 243 -20.60 -2.30 -19.04
C LEU A 243 -20.27 -1.38 -17.87
N PHE A 244 -19.73 -1.95 -16.81
CA PHE A 244 -19.03 -1.26 -15.72
C PHE A 244 -17.54 -1.51 -15.83
N LEU A 245 -16.74 -0.45 -15.74
CA LEU A 245 -15.29 -0.54 -15.68
C LEU A 245 -14.82 -0.35 -14.25
N ILE A 246 -13.96 -1.26 -13.81
CA ILE A 246 -13.34 -1.23 -12.49
C ILE A 246 -11.87 -0.92 -12.69
N LEU A 247 -11.40 0.12 -12.01
CA LEU A 247 -9.98 0.45 -11.94
C LEU A 247 -9.40 -0.09 -10.63
N THR A 248 -8.47 -1.03 -10.73
CA THR A 248 -7.69 -1.52 -9.59
C THR A 248 -6.35 -0.81 -9.55
N ALA A 249 -6.10 -0.11 -8.44
CA ALA A 249 -4.85 0.61 -8.23
C ALA A 249 -3.84 -0.22 -7.42
N PRO A 250 -2.53 -0.01 -7.62
CA PRO A 250 -1.50 -0.64 -6.81
C PRO A 250 -1.46 -0.04 -5.39
N SER A 251 -0.64 -0.62 -4.51
CA SER A 251 -0.44 -0.10 -3.16
C SER A 251 0.00 1.37 -3.16
N GLY A 252 -0.58 2.19 -2.28
CA GLY A 252 -0.28 3.63 -2.21
C GLY A 252 -1.20 4.50 -3.07
N PHE A 253 -2.24 3.92 -3.68
CA PHE A 253 -3.22 4.64 -4.49
C PHE A 253 -4.63 4.22 -4.09
N SER A 254 -5.54 5.19 -4.02
CA SER A 254 -6.96 4.96 -3.73
C SER A 254 -7.82 5.57 -4.82
N VAL A 255 -8.65 4.76 -5.49
CA VAL A 255 -9.53 5.23 -6.56
C VAL A 255 -10.85 5.73 -5.99
N GLU A 256 -11.14 7.01 -6.18
CA GLU A 256 -12.42 7.64 -5.90
C GLU A 256 -13.27 7.56 -7.18
N GLY A 257 -14.23 6.63 -7.21
CA GLY A 257 -15.07 6.39 -8.40
C GLY A 257 -15.91 7.61 -8.78
N VAL A 258 -15.93 7.95 -10.07
CA VAL A 258 -16.83 8.99 -10.61
C VAL A 258 -18.17 8.32 -10.94
N GLN A 259 -19.21 8.74 -10.23
CA GLN A 259 -20.54 8.13 -10.09
C GLN A 259 -20.60 7.02 -9.04
N GLN A 260 -20.67 7.42 -7.76
CA GLN A 260 -21.71 6.83 -6.93
C GLN A 260 -23.02 7.13 -7.65
N VAL A 261 -23.58 6.15 -8.37
CA VAL A 261 -25.03 6.16 -8.58
C VAL A 261 -25.59 6.23 -7.17
N ASP A 262 -26.11 7.39 -6.77
CA ASP A 262 -26.81 7.53 -5.51
C ASP A 262 -28.07 6.67 -5.65
N VAL A 263 -27.91 5.39 -5.33
CA VAL A 263 -28.97 4.40 -5.40
C VAL A 263 -30.14 4.91 -4.59
N GLU A 264 -29.89 5.62 -3.49
CA GLU A 264 -30.91 6.22 -2.64
C GLU A 264 -31.68 7.34 -3.34
N GLU A 265 -31.02 8.24 -4.06
CA GLU A 265 -31.65 9.31 -4.84
C GLU A 265 -32.44 8.77 -6.05
N TYR A 266 -31.92 7.74 -6.72
CA TYR A 266 -32.63 7.06 -7.82
C TYR A 266 -33.85 6.26 -7.31
N THR A 267 -33.73 5.60 -6.14
CA THR A 267 -34.86 4.91 -5.51
C THR A 267 -35.92 5.91 -5.04
N LYS A 268 -35.52 7.06 -4.47
CA LYS A 268 -36.43 8.17 -4.10
C LYS A 268 -37.12 8.77 -5.32
N ALA A 269 -36.41 8.94 -6.44
CA ALA A 269 -36.98 9.44 -7.69
C ALA A 269 -38.02 8.46 -8.28
N LEU A 270 -37.73 7.16 -8.28
CA LEU A 270 -38.68 6.12 -8.70
C LEU A 270 -39.90 6.04 -7.77
N GLN A 271 -39.71 6.17 -6.45
CA GLN A 271 -40.81 6.22 -5.48
C GLN A 271 -41.68 7.47 -5.65
N ASN A 272 -41.08 8.62 -5.95
CA ASN A 272 -41.82 9.86 -6.25
C ASN A 272 -42.62 9.77 -7.56
N LEU A 273 -42.08 9.11 -8.59
CA LEU A 273 -42.79 8.84 -9.85
C LEU A 273 -43.93 7.83 -9.68
N ALA A 274 -43.71 6.77 -8.88
CA ALA A 274 -44.72 5.75 -8.57
C ALA A 274 -45.86 6.29 -7.70
N SER A 275 -45.57 7.24 -6.80
CA SER A 275 -46.59 7.88 -5.94
C SER A 275 -47.41 8.97 -6.65
N GLN A 276 -46.89 9.56 -7.73
CA GLN A 276 -47.61 10.56 -8.54
C GLN A 276 -48.45 9.95 -9.67
N ASN A 277 -48.25 8.67 -9.99
CA ASN A 277 -49.01 7.94 -11.00
C ASN A 277 -49.70 6.71 -10.39
N PRO A 278 -51.00 6.80 -10.02
CA PRO A 278 -51.71 5.74 -9.30
C PRO A 278 -51.84 4.42 -10.09
N GLN A 279 -51.58 4.42 -11.40
CA GLN A 279 -51.50 3.20 -12.21
C GLN A 279 -50.19 2.43 -12.00
N LEU A 280 -49.08 3.10 -11.66
CA LEU A 280 -47.79 2.47 -11.41
C LEU A 280 -47.71 1.82 -10.02
N SER A 281 -48.37 2.40 -9.01
CA SER A 281 -48.46 1.81 -7.66
C SER A 281 -49.25 0.49 -7.66
N MET A 282 -50.25 0.36 -8.54
CA MET A 282 -51.08 -0.84 -8.68
C MET A 282 -50.32 -2.06 -9.26
N LEU A 283 -49.15 -1.82 -9.88
CA LEU A 283 -48.23 -2.86 -10.37
C LEU A 283 -47.26 -3.38 -9.28
N GLY A 284 -47.36 -2.91 -8.02
CA GLY A 284 -46.52 -3.37 -6.92
C GLY A 284 -45.07 -2.88 -6.97
N LEU A 285 -44.79 -1.86 -7.80
CA LEU A 285 -43.45 -1.30 -8.01
C LEU A 285 -42.92 -0.54 -6.78
N ASP A 286 -43.78 -0.24 -5.80
CA ASP A 286 -43.43 0.38 -4.50
C ASP A 286 -42.40 -0.44 -3.71
N SER A 287 -42.24 -1.73 -4.07
CA SER A 287 -41.39 -2.71 -3.39
C SER A 287 -40.17 -3.16 -4.21
N LEU A 288 -39.91 -2.57 -5.38
CA LEU A 288 -38.68 -2.80 -6.14
C LEU A 288 -37.48 -2.21 -5.38
N LYS A 289 -37.04 -2.92 -4.33
CA LYS A 289 -35.65 -2.85 -3.92
C LYS A 289 -34.88 -3.41 -5.11
N LEU A 290 -34.10 -2.56 -5.78
CA LEU A 290 -33.07 -3.03 -6.70
C LEU A 290 -32.09 -3.83 -5.85
N ASN A 291 -32.37 -5.12 -5.65
CA ASN A 291 -31.53 -6.00 -4.89
C ASN A 291 -30.41 -6.42 -5.82
N LEU A 292 -29.49 -5.49 -6.08
CA LEU A 292 -28.25 -5.78 -6.77
C LEU A 292 -27.61 -6.97 -6.05
N PRO A 293 -27.25 -8.06 -6.76
CA PRO A 293 -26.49 -9.16 -6.19
C PRO A 293 -25.37 -8.63 -5.28
N PRO A 294 -25.11 -9.24 -4.11
CA PRO A 294 -24.07 -8.77 -3.18
C PRO A 294 -22.71 -8.56 -3.85
N GLN A 295 -22.44 -9.33 -4.91
CA GLN A 295 -21.26 -9.19 -5.77
C GLN A 295 -21.22 -7.82 -6.48
N LEU A 296 -22.33 -7.34 -7.06
CA LEU A 296 -22.40 -6.04 -7.72
C LEU A 296 -22.35 -4.88 -6.71
N GLN A 297 -22.93 -5.04 -5.52
CA GLN A 297 -22.85 -4.02 -4.46
C GLN A 297 -21.42 -3.81 -3.93
N ALA A 298 -20.67 -4.91 -3.72
CA ALA A 298 -19.28 -4.86 -3.28
C ALA A 298 -18.31 -4.32 -4.35
N ILE A 299 -18.74 -4.31 -5.61
CA ILE A 299 -17.96 -3.82 -6.76
C ILE A 299 -18.24 -2.33 -7.01
N LEU A 300 -19.48 -1.89 -6.82
CA LEU A 300 -19.85 -0.46 -6.92
C LEU A 300 -19.18 0.40 -5.84
N SER A 301 -18.71 -0.19 -4.74
CA SER A 301 -17.90 0.49 -3.73
C SER A 301 -16.41 0.61 -4.11
N GLN A 302 -15.96 -0.05 -5.18
CA GLN A 302 -14.59 -0.02 -5.69
C GLN A 302 -14.52 0.79 -6.99
N GLY A 303 -14.21 2.08 -6.91
CA GLY A 303 -13.71 2.90 -8.03
C GLY A 303 -14.22 2.53 -9.44
N SER A 304 -15.54 2.39 -9.62
CA SER A 304 -16.12 1.88 -10.86
C SER A 304 -16.89 2.97 -11.62
N VAL A 305 -16.92 2.85 -12.94
CA VAL A 305 -17.61 3.79 -13.83
C VAL A 305 -18.53 3.03 -14.77
N TYR A 306 -19.78 3.47 -14.86
CA TYR A 306 -20.76 2.92 -15.80
C TYR A 306 -20.58 3.53 -17.19
N ILE A 307 -20.43 2.67 -18.19
CA ILE A 307 -20.22 3.03 -19.60
C ILE A 307 -21.49 2.86 -20.43
N GLY A 308 -22.35 1.91 -20.06
CA GLY A 308 -23.50 1.53 -20.88
C GLY A 308 -23.11 0.48 -21.91
N GLU A 309 -23.34 0.76 -23.19
CA GLU A 309 -23.05 -0.18 -24.27
C GLU A 309 -21.73 0.17 -24.97
N LEU A 310 -20.90 -0.84 -25.25
CA LEU A 310 -19.66 -0.67 -26.00
C LEU A 310 -19.56 -1.72 -27.11
N GLU A 311 -19.73 -1.27 -28.35
CA GLU A 311 -19.71 -2.13 -29.54
C GLU A 311 -18.30 -2.65 -29.87
N PRO A 312 -18.18 -3.79 -30.59
CA PRO A 312 -16.91 -4.25 -31.12
C PRO A 312 -16.20 -3.17 -31.96
N GLY A 313 -14.94 -2.90 -31.64
CA GLY A 313 -14.11 -1.89 -32.26
C GLY A 313 -14.29 -0.46 -31.75
N GLN A 314 -15.34 -0.19 -30.96
CA GLN A 314 -15.61 1.14 -30.40
C GLN A 314 -14.67 1.46 -29.23
N SER A 315 -14.33 2.74 -29.08
CA SER A 315 -13.55 3.27 -27.97
C SER A 315 -14.35 4.29 -27.17
N VAL A 316 -14.12 4.34 -25.85
CA VAL A 316 -14.72 5.31 -24.93
C VAL A 316 -13.65 5.91 -24.03
N ASN A 317 -13.80 7.20 -23.70
CA ASN A 317 -12.92 7.89 -22.76
C ASN A 317 -13.56 7.89 -21.37
N VAL A 318 -12.78 7.47 -20.38
CA VAL A 318 -13.25 7.24 -19.00
C VAL A 318 -12.27 7.90 -18.05
N SER A 319 -12.77 8.61 -17.04
CA SER A 319 -11.93 9.30 -16.07
C SER A 319 -12.18 8.81 -14.66
N PHE A 320 -11.09 8.63 -13.90
CA PHE A 320 -11.09 8.20 -12.51
C PHE A 320 -10.34 9.23 -11.68
N THR A 321 -10.88 9.59 -10.52
CA THR A 321 -10.15 10.39 -9.53
C THR A 321 -9.36 9.44 -8.64
N VAL A 322 -8.10 9.76 -8.37
CA VAL A 322 -7.20 8.91 -7.58
C VAL A 322 -6.48 9.77 -6.53
N ASP A 323 -6.52 9.32 -5.29
CA ASP A 323 -5.67 9.82 -4.21
C ASP A 323 -4.34 9.08 -4.22
N VAL A 324 -3.25 9.83 -4.23
CA VAL A 324 -1.89 9.34 -4.29
C VAL A 324 -1.27 9.47 -2.90
N SER A 325 -1.00 8.33 -2.28
CA SER A 325 -0.22 8.23 -1.04
C SER A 325 1.22 7.79 -1.29
N ALA A 326 1.59 7.53 -2.54
CA ALA A 326 2.97 7.27 -2.93
C ALA A 326 3.82 8.54 -2.80
N ASP A 327 5.05 8.37 -2.32
CA ASP A 327 5.99 9.44 -2.02
C ASP A 327 6.81 9.93 -3.23
N GLU A 328 6.92 9.10 -4.27
CA GLU A 328 7.77 9.35 -5.43
C GLU A 328 6.94 9.34 -6.72
N GLY A 329 7.39 10.09 -7.72
CA GLY A 329 6.90 9.97 -9.08
C GLY A 329 7.42 8.70 -9.76
N GLY A 330 6.81 8.36 -10.89
CA GLY A 330 7.20 7.20 -11.68
C GLY A 330 6.06 6.59 -12.47
N TYR A 331 6.28 5.38 -12.97
CA TYR A 331 5.27 4.60 -13.69
C TYR A 331 4.71 3.49 -12.80
N TYR A 332 3.41 3.56 -12.53
CA TYR A 332 2.74 2.61 -11.64
C TYR A 332 1.81 1.67 -12.43
N PRO A 333 1.78 0.36 -12.12
CA PRO A 333 0.94 -0.59 -12.82
C PRO A 333 -0.49 -0.59 -12.27
N PHE A 334 -1.43 -0.02 -13.02
CA PHE A 334 -2.86 -0.12 -12.75
C PHE A 334 -3.46 -1.28 -13.54
N GLN A 335 -4.62 -1.76 -13.10
CA GLN A 335 -5.37 -2.79 -13.84
C GLN A 335 -6.79 -2.34 -14.11
N ILE A 336 -7.31 -2.69 -15.28
CA ILE A 336 -8.71 -2.50 -15.63
C ILE A 336 -9.40 -3.84 -15.80
N GLN A 337 -10.65 -3.91 -15.34
CA GLN A 337 -11.55 -5.04 -15.55
C GLN A 337 -12.94 -4.54 -15.91
N GLY A 338 -13.60 -5.16 -16.88
CA GLY A 338 -14.98 -4.87 -17.24
C GLY A 338 -15.94 -5.93 -16.69
N ILE A 339 -17.09 -5.48 -16.19
CA ILE A 339 -18.24 -6.32 -15.88
C ILE A 339 -19.37 -5.92 -16.81
N TYR A 340 -19.94 -6.87 -17.53
CA TYR A 340 -20.94 -6.61 -18.55
C TYR A 340 -22.01 -7.70 -18.54
N SER A 341 -23.15 -7.41 -19.15
CA SER A 341 -24.20 -8.38 -19.43
C SER A 341 -24.07 -8.86 -20.87
N LEU A 342 -24.25 -10.15 -21.10
CA LEU A 342 -24.36 -10.74 -22.44
C LEU A 342 -25.44 -11.83 -22.40
N ASN A 343 -26.46 -11.70 -23.26
CA ASN A 343 -27.62 -12.59 -23.29
C ASN A 343 -28.33 -12.76 -21.93
N GLY A 344 -28.33 -11.70 -21.10
CA GLY A 344 -28.94 -11.69 -19.76
C GLY A 344 -28.09 -12.30 -18.65
N GLU A 345 -26.87 -12.78 -18.95
CA GLU A 345 -25.91 -13.27 -17.97
C GLU A 345 -24.81 -12.23 -17.70
N VAL A 346 -24.46 -12.04 -16.42
CA VAL A 346 -23.35 -11.15 -16.02
C VAL A 346 -22.02 -11.88 -16.21
N LYS A 347 -21.14 -11.32 -17.04
CA LYS A 347 -19.79 -11.81 -17.32
C LYS A 347 -18.74 -10.77 -16.92
N GLN A 348 -17.50 -11.23 -16.81
CA GLN A 348 -16.34 -10.37 -16.51
C GLN A 348 -15.26 -10.56 -17.57
N THR A 349 -14.57 -9.48 -17.92
CA THR A 349 -13.38 -9.55 -18.76
C THR A 349 -12.16 -9.99 -17.94
N PRO A 350 -11.10 -10.49 -18.59
CA PRO A 350 -9.80 -10.63 -17.94
C PRO A 350 -9.27 -9.28 -17.47
N SER A 351 -8.53 -9.25 -16.35
CA SER A 351 -7.80 -8.05 -15.93
C SER A 351 -6.67 -7.72 -16.89
N ARG A 352 -6.52 -6.43 -17.21
CA ARG A 352 -5.46 -5.92 -18.09
C ARG A 352 -4.65 -4.87 -17.34
N ALA A 353 -3.35 -5.10 -17.21
CA ALA A 353 -2.44 -4.15 -16.60
C ALA A 353 -1.97 -3.10 -17.60
N PHE A 354 -1.80 -1.86 -17.15
CA PHE A 354 -1.26 -0.75 -17.93
C PHE A 354 -0.49 0.21 -17.01
N GLY A 355 0.45 0.96 -17.57
CA GLY A 355 1.27 1.91 -16.83
C GLY A 355 0.61 3.29 -16.76
N VAL A 356 0.58 3.89 -15.58
CA VAL A 356 0.13 5.27 -15.36
C VAL A 356 1.33 6.10 -14.89
N PRO A 357 1.68 7.19 -15.60
CA PRO A 357 2.70 8.11 -15.15
C PRO A 357 2.18 8.97 -13.99
N VAL A 358 3.02 9.12 -12.96
CA VAL A 358 2.82 9.98 -11.79
C VAL A 358 4.01 10.92 -11.72
N LYS A 359 3.75 12.22 -11.59
CA LYS A 359 4.80 13.24 -11.47
C LYS A 359 5.33 13.30 -10.05
N ASP A 360 6.58 13.70 -9.91
CA ASP A 360 7.17 14.00 -8.61
C ASP A 360 6.46 15.19 -7.94
N ARG A 361 6.48 15.18 -6.61
CA ARG A 361 6.02 16.30 -5.79
C ARG A 361 6.87 17.55 -6.07
N PRO A 362 6.31 18.76 -5.94
CA PRO A 362 7.12 19.99 -6.01
C PRO A 362 8.26 19.96 -5.00
N GLU A 363 9.46 20.33 -5.42
CA GLU A 363 10.63 20.46 -4.55
C GLU A 363 10.70 21.89 -4.01
N ILE A 364 10.69 22.04 -2.69
CA ILE A 364 10.71 23.35 -2.02
C ILE A 364 12.05 23.56 -1.31
N LEU A 365 12.70 24.68 -1.61
CA LEU A 365 13.98 25.07 -1.02
C LEU A 365 13.83 26.35 -0.18
N VAL A 366 14.34 26.31 1.05
CA VAL A 366 14.51 27.51 1.89
C VAL A 366 15.82 28.21 1.50
N GLU A 367 15.73 29.28 0.70
CA GLU A 367 16.91 29.99 0.20
C GLU A 367 17.60 30.81 1.30
N ARG A 368 16.82 31.47 2.15
CA ARG A 368 17.35 32.43 3.12
C ARG A 368 16.38 32.68 4.28
N VAL A 369 16.93 32.82 5.47
CA VAL A 369 16.21 33.23 6.68
C VAL A 369 16.84 34.50 7.23
N ASN A 370 16.09 35.60 7.25
CA ASN A 370 16.48 36.83 7.91
C ASN A 370 15.71 36.99 9.21
N SER A 371 16.38 37.45 10.25
CA SER A 371 15.75 37.77 11.52
C SER A 371 16.16 39.16 11.98
N SER A 372 15.17 39.92 12.42
CA SER A 372 15.33 41.21 13.08
C SER A 372 14.92 41.11 14.56
N VAL A 373 15.03 39.94 15.19
CA VAL A 373 14.63 39.74 16.60
C VAL A 373 15.81 40.03 17.54
N HIS A 374 15.59 40.82 18.61
CA HIS A 374 16.59 41.03 19.68
C HIS A 374 16.01 40.67 21.04
N ALA A 375 16.86 40.23 21.96
CA ALA A 375 16.43 39.84 23.31
C ALA A 375 15.62 40.95 24.01
N GLY A 376 14.45 40.59 24.54
CA GLY A 376 13.50 41.50 25.19
C GLY A 376 12.60 42.31 24.25
N SER A 377 12.71 42.13 22.94
CA SER A 377 11.95 42.89 21.93
C SER A 377 11.18 41.98 20.97
N LYS A 378 10.27 42.58 20.20
CA LYS A 378 9.64 41.93 19.05
C LYS A 378 10.50 42.17 17.81
N GLY A 379 10.48 41.25 16.87
CA GLY A 379 11.07 41.42 15.55
C GLY A 379 10.39 40.58 14.48
N ASP A 380 10.81 40.79 13.25
CA ASP A 380 10.28 40.10 12.08
C ASP A 380 11.28 39.02 11.63
N VAL A 381 10.73 37.86 11.28
CA VAL A 381 11.45 36.74 10.68
C VAL A 381 10.94 36.59 9.27
N GLU A 382 11.82 36.83 8.30
CA GLU A 382 11.50 36.69 6.88
C GLU A 382 12.17 35.44 6.31
N VAL A 383 11.38 34.48 5.86
CA VAL A 383 11.87 33.25 5.22
C VAL A 383 11.59 33.33 3.73
N THR A 384 12.65 33.28 2.92
CA THR A 384 12.55 33.22 1.46
C THR A 384 12.56 31.77 1.02
N ILE A 385 11.50 31.35 0.34
CA ILE A 385 11.38 30.01 -0.24
C ILE A 385 11.30 30.09 -1.77
N LYS A 386 11.75 29.03 -2.43
CA LYS A 386 11.61 28.83 -3.86
C LYS A 386 11.23 27.38 -4.14
N ALA A 387 10.22 27.19 -4.97
CA ALA A 387 9.83 25.90 -5.49
C ALA A 387 10.24 25.75 -6.96
N ASP A 388 10.38 24.50 -7.42
CA ASP A 388 10.58 24.17 -8.84
C ASP A 388 9.29 24.27 -9.68
N GLN A 389 8.14 24.27 -9.00
CA GLN A 389 6.79 24.36 -9.56
C GLN A 389 5.95 25.39 -8.79
N VAL A 390 4.84 25.84 -9.39
CA VAL A 390 3.90 26.76 -8.71
C VAL A 390 3.18 26.00 -7.60
N LEU A 391 3.26 26.50 -6.37
CA LEU A 391 2.54 25.98 -5.22
C LEU A 391 1.19 26.69 -5.13
N HIS A 392 0.09 25.94 -5.12
CA HIS A 392 -1.25 26.50 -5.02
C HIS A 392 -1.69 26.65 -3.55
N SER A 393 -2.38 27.75 -3.26
CA SER A 393 -2.91 28.06 -1.92
C SER A 393 -1.88 27.96 -0.79
N LEU A 394 -0.66 28.45 -1.03
CA LEU A 394 0.43 28.35 -0.08
C LEU A 394 0.11 29.09 1.23
N ARG A 395 0.21 28.34 2.32
CA ARG A 395 0.18 28.82 3.70
C ARG A 395 1.43 28.30 4.41
N ALA A 396 2.00 29.10 5.29
CA ALA A 396 3.14 28.70 6.09
C ALA A 396 2.90 28.99 7.56
N LYS A 397 3.39 28.13 8.44
CA LYS A 397 3.35 28.25 9.88
C LYS A 397 4.77 28.22 10.45
N LEU A 398 5.13 29.18 11.31
CA LEU A 398 6.41 29.20 12.02
C LEU A 398 6.21 28.86 13.49
N GLU A 399 6.72 27.71 13.91
CA GLU A 399 6.73 27.28 15.31
C GLU A 399 8.09 27.55 15.96
N VAL A 400 8.06 28.27 17.08
CA VAL A 400 9.24 28.59 17.88
C VAL A 400 9.05 28.10 19.31
N LYS A 401 10.14 27.77 20.00
CA LYS A 401 10.12 27.34 21.41
C LYS A 401 10.71 28.43 22.31
N PRO A 402 10.38 28.44 23.63
CA PRO A 402 11.03 29.33 24.60
C PRO A 402 12.57 29.28 24.46
N PRO A 403 13.27 30.43 24.52
CA PRO A 403 12.82 31.75 24.98
C PRO A 403 12.11 32.61 23.92
N LEU A 404 11.76 32.05 22.75
CA LEU A 404 10.99 32.73 21.72
C LEU A 404 9.48 32.49 21.84
N THR A 405 8.69 33.42 21.33
CA THR A 405 7.23 33.29 21.20
C THR A 405 6.79 33.89 19.87
N ALA A 406 6.12 33.09 19.03
CA ALA A 406 5.53 33.58 17.79
C ALA A 406 4.27 34.41 18.12
N LEU A 407 4.19 35.60 17.55
CA LEU A 407 3.01 36.48 17.67
C LEU A 407 2.11 36.37 16.44
N ALA A 408 2.71 36.08 15.28
CA ALA A 408 2.00 35.69 14.06
C ALA A 408 2.60 34.37 13.58
N GLU A 409 1.88 33.28 13.85
CA GLU A 409 2.33 31.92 13.52
C GLU A 409 2.12 31.63 12.04
N GLU A 410 1.05 32.13 11.42
CA GLU A 410 0.67 31.79 10.05
C GLU A 410 0.85 32.95 9.06
N TYR A 411 1.24 32.61 7.83
CA TYR A 411 1.35 33.52 6.70
C TYR A 411 0.72 32.89 5.44
N PHE A 412 -0.12 33.63 4.74
CA PHE A 412 -0.77 33.18 3.49
C PHE A 412 -0.11 33.88 2.30
N ALA A 413 0.43 33.10 1.36
CA ALA A 413 1.06 33.62 0.15
C ALA A 413 0.22 33.40 -1.13
N GLY A 414 -0.73 32.46 -1.12
CA GLY A 414 -1.55 32.13 -2.29
C GLY A 414 -0.77 31.32 -3.32
N ASP A 415 -0.97 31.61 -4.62
CA ASP A 415 -0.37 30.84 -5.71
C ASP A 415 0.97 31.44 -6.12
N VAL A 416 2.07 30.75 -5.80
CA VAL A 416 3.44 31.27 -5.94
C VAL A 416 4.46 30.16 -6.19
N ASP A 417 5.47 30.45 -7.00
CA ASP A 417 6.70 29.65 -7.14
C ASP A 417 7.85 30.19 -6.25
N LYS A 418 7.77 31.45 -5.84
CA LYS A 418 8.71 32.11 -4.93
C LYS A 418 7.96 33.03 -3.95
N ALA A 419 8.26 32.91 -2.66
CA ALA A 419 7.62 33.72 -1.62
C ALA A 419 8.59 34.20 -0.54
N VAL A 420 8.30 35.37 0.02
CA VAL A 420 8.94 35.88 1.24
C VAL A 420 7.91 35.84 2.36
N LEU A 421 7.99 34.78 3.16
CA LEU A 421 7.09 34.52 4.28
C LEU A 421 7.50 35.38 5.47
N LYS A 422 6.57 36.14 6.05
CA LYS A 422 6.87 37.10 7.12
C LYS A 422 6.16 36.71 8.41
N PHE A 423 6.94 36.48 9.46
CA PHE A 423 6.44 36.11 10.78
C PHE A 423 6.88 37.13 11.82
N LYS A 424 6.04 37.39 12.82
CA LYS A 424 6.39 38.28 13.93
C LYS A 424 6.69 37.44 15.16
N VAL A 425 7.87 37.62 15.74
CA VAL A 425 8.39 36.84 16.87
C VAL A 425 8.83 37.77 17.99
N LYS A 426 8.61 37.37 19.25
CA LYS A 426 9.13 38.05 20.43
C LYS A 426 10.17 37.18 21.12
N ALA A 427 11.31 37.76 21.46
CA ALA A 427 12.31 37.11 22.31
C ALA A 427 12.13 37.56 23.76
N SER A 428 12.29 36.63 24.69
CA SER A 428 12.38 36.96 26.12
C SER A 428 13.61 37.81 26.42
N GLY A 429 13.58 38.55 27.54
CA GLY A 429 14.66 39.45 27.94
C GLY A 429 15.96 38.76 28.34
N ASP A 430 15.88 37.48 28.69
CA ASP A 430 16.97 36.56 29.02
C ASP A 430 17.45 35.73 27.81
N ALA A 431 16.87 35.95 26.62
CA ALA A 431 17.33 35.28 25.40
C ALA A 431 18.80 35.65 25.12
N GLU A 432 19.58 34.64 24.73
CA GLU A 432 20.98 34.78 24.39
C GLU A 432 21.15 35.23 22.93
N ASP A 433 22.29 35.84 22.63
CA ASP A 433 22.69 36.20 21.26
C ASP A 433 23.15 34.95 20.51
N THR A 434 22.18 34.22 19.95
CA THR A 434 22.40 32.96 19.23
C THR A 434 21.30 32.70 18.21
N VAL A 435 21.45 31.62 17.45
CA VAL A 435 20.42 31.13 16.52
C VAL A 435 19.59 30.08 17.24
N TYR A 436 18.31 30.37 17.44
CA TYR A 436 17.36 29.42 18.02
C TYR A 436 16.72 28.57 16.93
N PRO A 437 16.57 27.25 17.14
CA PRO A 437 15.88 26.39 16.19
C PRO A 437 14.38 26.73 16.17
N ALA A 438 13.83 26.79 14.96
CA ALA A 438 12.42 26.98 14.69
C ALA A 438 11.99 26.01 13.59
N LYS A 439 10.71 25.64 13.58
CA LYS A 439 10.15 24.73 12.59
C LYS A 439 9.22 25.52 11.67
N LEU A 440 9.54 25.54 10.39
CA LEU A 440 8.68 26.11 9.36
C LEU A 440 7.87 24.98 8.73
N THR A 441 6.55 25.04 8.85
CA THR A 441 5.64 24.11 8.18
C THR A 441 4.96 24.82 7.02
N ILE A 442 5.00 24.24 5.83
CA ILE A 442 4.36 24.75 4.62
C ILE A 442 3.18 23.83 4.28
N TYR A 443 2.04 24.44 4.01
CA TYR A 443 0.82 23.82 3.54
C TYR A 443 0.56 24.31 2.12
N TYR A 444 0.31 23.39 1.19
CA TYR A 444 -0.03 23.72 -0.19
C TYR A 444 -0.97 22.68 -0.78
N ASP A 445 -1.72 23.07 -1.81
CA ASP A 445 -2.67 22.19 -2.47
C ASP A 445 -2.05 21.48 -3.68
N ILE A 446 -2.29 20.18 -3.77
CA ILE A 446 -2.00 19.38 -4.96
C ILE A 446 -3.31 18.76 -5.45
N ASN A 447 -3.96 19.42 -6.42
CA ASN A 447 -5.21 18.98 -7.06
C ASN A 447 -6.36 18.70 -6.06
N GLY A 448 -6.54 19.57 -5.06
CA GLY A 448 -7.61 19.47 -4.06
C GLY A 448 -7.26 18.69 -2.80
N LYS A 449 -6.00 18.31 -2.61
CA LYS A 449 -5.48 17.71 -1.37
C LYS A 449 -4.43 18.64 -0.76
N GLU A 450 -4.66 19.05 0.49
CA GLU A 450 -3.67 19.80 1.27
C GLU A 450 -2.52 18.87 1.66
N VAL A 451 -1.31 19.26 1.31
CA VAL A 451 -0.05 18.59 1.62
C VAL A 451 0.72 19.45 2.62
N GLU A 452 1.31 18.80 3.62
CA GLU A 452 2.14 19.43 4.65
C GLU A 452 3.61 19.02 4.49
N GLU A 453 4.50 20.01 4.52
CA GLU A 453 5.95 19.80 4.52
C GLU A 453 6.64 20.66 5.59
N SER A 454 7.67 20.11 6.25
CA SER A 454 8.33 20.75 7.39
C SER A 454 9.82 20.97 7.14
N PHE A 455 10.31 22.16 7.50
CA PHE A 455 11.71 22.58 7.36
C PHE A 455 12.25 23.08 8.71
N ASP A 456 13.47 22.68 9.04
CA ASP A 456 14.20 23.25 10.18
C ASP A 456 14.86 24.56 9.76
N VAL A 457 14.52 25.65 10.45
CA VAL A 457 15.05 27.00 10.20
C VAL A 457 15.63 27.61 11.47
N GLY A 458 16.56 28.53 11.32
CA GLY A 458 17.21 29.22 12.43
C GLY A 458 16.72 30.65 12.60
N VAL A 459 16.22 31.02 13.78
CA VAL A 459 15.90 32.40 14.13
C VAL A 459 17.07 33.01 14.90
N LYS A 460 17.82 33.89 14.24
CA LYS A 460 18.90 34.64 14.90
C LYS A 460 18.32 35.67 15.86
N VAL A 461 18.77 35.67 17.11
CA VAL A 461 18.41 36.66 18.13
C VAL A 461 19.63 37.52 18.41
N GLY A 462 19.50 38.83 18.24
CA GLY A 462 20.53 39.80 18.59
C GLY A 462 20.55 40.13 20.09
N LYS A 463 21.59 40.86 20.52
CA LYS A 463 21.77 41.23 21.93
C LYS A 463 20.68 42.18 22.40
N LYS A 464 20.35 42.10 23.70
CA LYS A 464 19.54 43.12 24.35
C LYS A 464 20.27 44.46 24.36
N THR A 465 19.60 45.52 23.91
CA THR A 465 20.12 46.90 24.01
C THR A 465 20.32 47.28 25.48
N ARG A 466 21.54 47.67 25.84
CA ARG A 466 21.91 48.14 27.18
C ARG A 466 22.44 49.56 27.12
N PHE A 467 22.38 50.25 28.25
CA PHE A 467 22.89 51.60 28.40
C PHE A 467 23.94 51.68 29.50
N GLU A 468 24.88 52.60 29.33
CA GLU A 468 25.87 52.96 30.34
C GLU A 468 25.81 54.45 30.63
N ILE A 469 25.97 54.81 31.90
CA ILE A 469 26.08 56.21 32.33
C ILE A 469 27.55 56.55 32.52
N ILE A 470 28.01 57.58 31.82
CA ILE A 470 29.36 58.11 31.90
C ILE A 470 29.33 59.44 32.65
N GLY A 471 29.99 59.45 33.80
CA GLY A 471 30.04 60.58 34.72
C GLY A 471 29.29 60.31 36.02
N LYS A 472 29.24 61.35 36.86
CA LYS A 472 28.58 61.32 38.16
C LYS A 472 28.00 62.70 38.45
N GLY A 473 26.88 62.76 39.17
CA GLY A 473 26.35 64.01 39.71
C GLY A 473 26.98 64.36 41.04
N GLU A 474 27.07 65.66 41.35
CA GLU A 474 27.51 66.15 42.67
C GLU A 474 26.48 67.15 43.20
N ILE A 475 25.95 66.90 44.40
CA ILE A 475 24.88 67.72 45.01
C ILE A 475 25.19 67.96 46.50
N PRO A 476 25.40 69.20 46.95
CA PRO A 476 25.51 69.47 48.39
C PRO A 476 24.20 69.18 49.12
N ALA A 477 24.30 68.65 50.35
CA ALA A 477 23.12 68.43 51.19
C ALA A 477 22.32 69.72 51.41
N GLY A 478 21.01 69.67 51.16
CA GLY A 478 20.09 70.81 51.25
C GLY A 478 19.97 71.68 49.99
N GLU A 479 20.75 71.40 48.94
CA GLU A 479 20.71 72.14 47.67
C GLU A 479 19.96 71.38 46.56
N GLU A 480 19.49 72.15 45.57
CA GLU A 480 18.97 71.64 44.30
C GLU A 480 19.99 71.92 43.19
N ARG A 481 20.28 70.92 42.36
CA ARG A 481 21.24 71.00 41.25
C ARG A 481 20.68 70.35 40.00
N ILE A 482 21.12 70.85 38.85
CA ILE A 482 20.94 70.17 37.56
C ILE A 482 22.15 69.24 37.40
N VAL A 483 21.91 67.94 37.39
CA VAL A 483 22.92 66.91 37.17
C VAL A 483 22.91 66.55 35.70
N THR A 484 24.05 66.77 35.02
CA THR A 484 24.25 66.39 33.62
C THR A 484 25.24 65.25 33.52
N VAL A 485 24.85 64.15 32.88
CA VAL A 485 25.69 62.98 32.62
C VAL A 485 25.56 62.54 31.16
N LYS A 486 26.51 61.75 30.66
CA LYS A 486 26.40 61.14 29.34
C LYS A 486 25.75 59.77 29.44
N ILE A 487 24.84 59.46 28.52
CA ILE A 487 24.31 58.11 28.32
C ILE A 487 24.85 57.53 27.02
N LYS A 488 25.35 56.30 27.09
CA LYS A 488 25.92 55.55 25.97
C LYS A 488 25.03 54.37 25.58
N ASN A 489 24.79 54.18 24.28
CA ASN A 489 24.15 52.96 23.78
C ASN A 489 25.20 51.85 23.61
N LEU A 490 25.08 50.76 24.39
CA LEU A 490 25.93 49.58 24.28
C LEU A 490 25.35 48.49 23.37
N GLY A 491 24.15 48.72 22.82
CA GLY A 491 23.56 47.88 21.80
C GLY A 491 24.25 48.00 20.44
N ASP A 492 23.96 47.05 19.56
CA ASP A 492 24.43 46.95 18.17
C ASP A 492 23.51 47.66 17.17
N VAL A 493 22.37 48.19 17.64
CA VAL A 493 21.40 48.90 16.80
C VAL A 493 21.08 50.28 17.35
N ALA A 494 20.83 51.22 16.43
CA ALA A 494 20.38 52.57 16.77
C ALA A 494 18.96 52.56 17.35
N ILE A 495 18.74 53.38 18.37
CA ILE A 495 17.41 53.59 18.96
C ILE A 495 16.87 54.96 18.57
N ARG A 496 15.55 55.11 18.58
CA ARG A 496 14.85 56.35 18.20
C ARG A 496 13.94 56.83 19.32
N ASP A 497 13.57 58.11 19.29
CA ASP A 497 12.63 58.73 20.25
C ASP A 497 12.97 58.44 21.72
N ALA A 498 14.26 58.30 22.05
CA ALA A 498 14.71 57.88 23.36
C ALA A 498 14.51 58.99 24.40
N THR A 499 14.00 58.62 25.58
CA THR A 499 13.80 59.48 26.74
C THR A 499 14.29 58.76 27.98
N ALA A 500 15.23 59.35 28.70
CA ALA A 500 15.67 58.84 30.00
C ALA A 500 14.76 59.36 31.10
N ARG A 501 14.47 58.52 32.09
CA ARG A 501 13.70 58.87 33.29
C ARG A 501 14.40 58.36 34.54
N ILE A 502 14.52 59.20 35.56
CA ILE A 502 15.05 58.80 36.86
C ILE A 502 13.92 58.48 37.84
N THR A 503 14.13 57.46 38.66
CA THR A 503 13.30 57.21 39.85
C THR A 503 14.09 57.64 41.07
N VAL A 504 13.60 58.68 41.75
CA VAL A 504 14.19 59.18 43.00
C VAL A 504 13.45 58.63 44.21
N VAL A 505 14.20 58.39 45.27
CA VAL A 505 13.72 58.02 46.61
C VAL A 505 14.48 58.84 47.64
N ASP A 506 14.03 58.83 48.90
CA ASP A 506 14.72 59.48 50.02
C ASP A 506 16.23 59.15 50.01
N PRO A 507 17.12 60.14 50.16
CA PRO A 507 16.89 61.54 50.54
C PRO A 507 16.78 62.53 49.34
N PHE A 508 16.37 62.05 48.16
CA PHE A 508 16.27 62.87 46.95
C PHE A 508 14.82 63.16 46.55
N SER A 509 14.60 64.35 46.02
CA SER A 509 13.36 64.74 45.34
C SER A 509 13.67 65.41 44.00
N THR A 510 12.70 65.38 43.08
CA THR A 510 12.82 66.01 41.77
C THR A 510 11.48 66.58 41.33
N THR A 511 11.54 67.66 40.55
CA THR A 511 10.39 68.22 39.83
C THR A 511 10.48 67.98 38.32
N ASP A 512 11.60 67.43 37.85
CA ASP A 512 11.88 67.17 36.44
C ASP A 512 12.71 65.88 36.34
N ASP A 513 11.99 64.76 36.22
CA ASP A 513 12.53 63.40 36.29
C ASP A 513 12.87 62.81 34.92
N SER A 514 12.74 63.57 33.82
CA SER A 514 12.87 63.06 32.46
C SER A 514 13.77 63.94 31.58
N SER A 515 14.48 63.33 30.64
CA SER A 515 15.35 64.01 29.68
C SER A 515 15.24 63.36 28.30
N TYR A 516 14.87 64.13 27.29
CA TYR A 516 14.80 63.65 25.90
C TYR A 516 16.21 63.51 25.30
N ILE A 517 16.47 62.38 24.64
CA ILE A 517 17.76 62.03 24.00
C ILE A 517 17.62 62.09 22.47
N GLY A 518 16.48 61.65 21.93
CA GLY A 518 16.25 61.52 20.50
C GLY A 518 16.79 60.21 19.93
N GLU A 519 17.47 60.27 18.80
CA GLU A 519 18.16 59.11 18.20
C GLU A 519 19.51 58.87 18.88
N LEU A 520 19.89 57.61 19.12
CA LEU A 520 21.19 57.25 19.71
C LEU A 520 21.74 55.99 19.03
N GLY A 521 22.77 56.16 18.20
CA GLY A 521 23.42 55.09 17.47
C GLY A 521 24.26 54.15 18.35
N PRO A 522 24.69 52.98 17.82
CA PRO A 522 25.58 52.07 18.54
C PRO A 522 26.88 52.76 18.98
N GLY A 523 27.17 52.73 20.28
CA GLY A 523 28.35 53.37 20.88
C GLY A 523 28.29 54.90 20.98
N GLU A 524 27.23 55.55 20.50
CA GLU A 524 27.04 57.00 20.60
C GLU A 524 26.72 57.41 22.04
N GLU A 525 27.16 58.62 22.41
CA GLU A 525 26.99 59.21 23.74
C GLU A 525 26.24 60.55 23.62
N LYS A 526 25.22 60.76 24.45
CA LYS A 526 24.49 62.04 24.53
C LYS A 526 24.32 62.50 25.96
N ASP A 527 24.31 63.81 26.16
CA ASP A 527 24.09 64.41 27.48
C ASP A 527 22.60 64.31 27.87
N VAL A 528 22.33 63.87 29.10
CA VAL A 528 21.02 63.89 29.74
C VAL A 528 21.12 64.69 31.04
N SER A 529 20.09 65.47 31.34
CA SER A 529 20.10 66.37 32.49
C SER A 529 18.84 66.21 33.34
N PHE A 530 19.02 66.17 34.66
CA PHE A 530 17.92 66.03 35.61
C PHE A 530 18.04 67.06 36.74
N LYS A 531 16.92 67.63 37.17
CA LYS A 531 16.90 68.55 38.33
C LYS A 531 16.67 67.77 39.61
N ILE A 532 17.67 67.68 40.46
CA ILE A 532 17.64 66.84 41.66
C ILE A 532 17.92 67.70 42.89
N LYS A 533 17.09 67.55 43.92
CA LYS A 533 17.27 68.17 45.23
C LYS A 533 17.65 67.11 46.26
N ALA A 534 18.73 67.35 46.98
CA ALA A 534 19.13 66.55 48.14
C ALA A 534 18.58 67.19 49.41
N ASP A 535 17.96 66.39 50.28
CA ASP A 535 17.48 66.91 51.57
C ASP A 535 18.63 67.42 52.44
N LYS A 536 18.32 68.37 53.32
CA LYS A 536 19.30 68.99 54.22
C LYS A 536 19.96 67.98 55.18
N ASP A 537 19.26 66.89 55.47
CA ASP A 537 19.69 65.83 56.38
C ASP A 537 20.29 64.63 55.60
N ALA A 538 20.47 64.78 54.28
CA ALA A 538 21.12 63.77 53.45
C ALA A 538 22.56 63.54 53.91
N THR A 539 22.89 62.27 54.20
CA THR A 539 24.24 61.89 54.61
C THR A 539 25.21 62.06 53.44
N PRO A 540 26.36 62.75 53.61
CA PRO A 540 27.38 62.84 52.57
C PRO A 540 27.97 61.46 52.22
N LYS A 541 27.63 60.94 51.04
CA LYS A 541 28.15 59.68 50.47
C LYS A 541 27.75 59.58 49.00
N SER A 542 28.26 58.57 48.31
CA SER A 542 27.80 58.19 46.98
C SER A 542 26.48 57.42 47.05
N TYR A 543 25.50 57.87 46.29
CA TYR A 543 24.21 57.24 46.04
C TYR A 543 24.12 56.80 44.59
N ALA A 544 23.17 55.91 44.31
CA ALA A 544 22.88 55.46 42.96
C ALA A 544 21.37 55.53 42.71
N LEU A 545 20.96 56.42 41.82
CA LEU A 545 19.58 56.53 41.38
C LEU A 545 19.31 55.55 40.24
N ASN A 546 18.09 55.03 40.14
CA ASN A 546 17.70 54.21 39.00
C ASN A 546 17.32 55.13 37.84
N LEU A 547 17.93 54.89 36.68
CA LEU A 547 17.62 55.55 35.42
C LEU A 547 17.17 54.50 34.41
N GLU A 548 16.00 54.70 33.82
CA GLU A 548 15.47 53.86 32.75
C GLU A 548 15.36 54.66 31.47
N VAL A 549 15.55 54.01 30.33
CA VAL A 549 15.39 54.63 29.01
C VAL A 549 14.18 54.02 28.35
N LYS A 550 13.19 54.85 28.02
CA LYS A 550 12.10 54.49 27.12
C LYS A 550 12.48 54.92 25.70
N TYR A 551 12.48 53.99 24.76
CA TYR A 551 12.89 54.25 23.38
C TYR A 551 12.07 53.43 22.39
N ARG A 552 12.12 53.82 21.12
CA ARG A 552 11.71 52.97 20.00
C ARG A 552 12.90 52.17 19.50
N ASP A 553 12.73 50.86 19.44
CA ASP A 553 13.71 49.97 18.81
C ASP A 553 13.73 50.15 17.28
N PHE A 554 14.58 49.40 16.59
CA PHE A 554 14.70 49.46 15.13
C PHE A 554 13.47 48.93 14.38
N ASN A 555 12.59 48.17 15.06
CA ASN A 555 11.30 47.74 14.53
C ASN A 555 10.19 48.79 14.80
N GLY A 556 10.51 49.88 15.50
CA GLY A 556 9.58 50.96 15.82
C GLY A 556 8.70 50.70 17.05
N GLU A 557 8.96 49.62 17.79
CA GLU A 557 8.21 49.25 18.99
C GLU A 557 8.77 49.97 20.23
N TRP A 558 7.89 50.32 21.18
CA TRP A 558 8.31 50.94 22.44
C TRP A 558 8.87 49.92 23.42
N VAL A 559 10.09 50.17 23.89
CA VAL A 559 10.80 49.34 24.86
C VAL A 559 11.26 50.21 26.04
N ILE A 560 11.26 49.63 27.25
CA ILE A 560 11.86 50.21 28.45
C ILE A 560 13.11 49.40 28.77
N SER A 561 14.24 50.07 28.97
CA SER A 561 15.50 49.43 29.32
C SER A 561 15.46 48.82 30.72
N ASP A 562 16.41 47.93 31.00
CA ASP A 562 16.72 47.63 32.39
C ASP A 562 17.22 48.90 33.10
N PRO A 563 16.99 49.04 34.42
CA PRO A 563 17.44 50.21 35.16
C PRO A 563 18.97 50.24 35.22
N VAL A 564 19.53 51.37 34.81
CA VAL A 564 20.95 51.70 34.94
C VAL A 564 21.16 52.57 36.16
N LYS A 565 22.32 52.44 36.80
CA LYS A 565 22.65 53.22 38.00
C LYS A 565 23.26 54.56 37.60
N LEU A 566 22.61 55.65 38.01
CA LEU A 566 23.13 57.01 37.94
C LEU A 566 23.86 57.34 39.26
N PRO A 567 25.20 57.46 39.27
CA PRO A 567 25.95 57.80 40.47
C PRO A 567 25.74 59.27 40.85
N ILE A 568 25.41 59.53 42.12
CA ILE A 568 25.26 60.87 42.70
C ILE A 568 26.07 60.96 43.99
N ASP A 569 27.04 61.87 44.04
CA ASP A 569 27.79 62.17 45.25
C ASP A 569 27.12 63.30 46.01
N VAL A 570 26.68 63.01 47.24
CA VAL A 570 26.22 64.04 48.16
C VAL A 570 27.41 64.58 48.93
N THR A 571 27.68 65.87 48.80
CA THR A 571 28.76 66.55 49.53
C THR A 571 28.23 67.26 50.76
N GLU A 572 29.11 67.62 51.70
CA GLU A 572 28.73 68.43 52.86
C GLU A 572 28.01 69.72 52.43
N SER A 573 27.04 70.14 53.27
CA SER A 573 26.35 71.40 53.04
C SER A 573 27.35 72.55 53.06
N ARG A 574 27.24 73.44 52.07
CA ARG A 574 28.11 74.60 51.99
C ARG A 574 27.78 75.53 53.16
N LYS A 575 28.61 75.51 54.23
CA LYS A 575 28.51 76.47 55.33
C LYS A 575 28.69 77.87 54.74
N VAL A 576 27.61 78.65 54.72
CA VAL A 576 27.65 80.07 54.35
C VAL A 576 28.41 80.79 55.44
N ILE A 577 29.70 81.04 55.22
CA ILE A 577 30.46 81.97 56.05
C ILE A 577 29.91 83.36 55.71
N PRO A 578 29.28 84.09 56.65
CA PRO A 578 28.78 85.42 56.36
C PRO A 578 29.95 86.28 55.84
N SER A 579 29.72 86.94 54.71
CA SER A 579 30.73 87.84 54.13
C SER A 579 31.18 88.86 55.17
N ALA A 580 32.46 89.26 55.12
CA ALA A 580 33.02 90.23 56.07
C ALA A 580 32.17 91.50 56.20
N GLY A 581 31.41 91.88 55.15
CA GLY A 581 30.47 93.00 55.18
C GLY A 581 29.28 92.82 56.14
N VAL A 582 28.75 91.61 56.33
CA VAL A 582 27.64 91.34 57.27
C VAL A 582 28.14 91.33 58.71
N VAL A 583 29.35 90.80 58.94
CA VAL A 583 30.01 90.86 60.25
C VAL A 583 30.34 92.32 60.59
N LEU A 584 30.88 93.09 59.63
CA LEU A 584 31.15 94.52 59.81
C LEU A 584 29.87 95.34 60.04
N ALA A 585 28.78 95.04 59.33
CA ALA A 585 27.48 95.69 59.55
C ALA A 585 26.95 95.41 60.96
N ALA A 586 26.98 94.16 61.42
CA ALA A 586 26.57 93.80 62.78
C ALA A 586 27.47 94.45 63.86
N VAL A 587 28.78 94.50 63.63
CA VAL A 587 29.73 95.20 64.52
C VAL A 587 29.48 96.71 64.53
N SER A 588 29.19 97.33 63.38
CA SER A 588 28.87 98.76 63.29
C SER A 588 27.53 99.12 63.94
N ILE A 589 26.52 98.25 63.87
CA ILE A 589 25.24 98.41 64.58
C ILE A 589 25.45 98.27 66.09
N LEU A 590 26.28 97.33 66.55
CA LEU A 590 26.64 97.18 67.97
C LEU A 590 27.46 98.38 68.49
N LEU A 591 28.38 98.92 67.68
CA LEU A 591 29.14 100.14 68.00
C LEU A 591 28.23 101.37 68.07
N ALA A 592 27.29 101.52 67.14
CA ALA A 592 26.31 102.61 67.16
C ALA A 592 25.36 102.51 68.37
N ALA A 593 24.91 101.30 68.73
CA ALA A 593 24.08 101.07 69.91
C ALA A 593 24.83 101.31 71.24
N TYR A 594 26.14 101.02 71.29
CA TYR A 594 26.99 101.35 72.44
C TYR A 594 27.17 102.88 72.60
N TRP A 595 27.32 103.61 71.48
CA TRP A 595 27.48 105.06 71.49
C TRP A 595 26.20 105.82 71.91
N MET A 596 25.01 105.30 71.59
CA MET A 596 23.74 105.90 72.06
C MET A 596 23.40 105.63 73.53
N ARG A 597 24.16 104.78 74.23
CA ARG A 597 23.94 104.41 75.64
C ARG A 597 24.84 105.16 76.63
N ARG A 598 25.66 106.09 76.15
CA ARG A 598 26.56 106.95 76.93
C ARG A 598 26.12 108.40 76.76
#